data_AF-X1V9I3-F1
#
_entry.id   AF-X1V9I3-F1
#
_cell.length_a   1.000
_cell.length_b   1.000
_cell.length_c   1.000
_cell.angle_alpha   90.00
_cell.angle_beta   90.00
_cell.angle_gamma   90.00
#
_symmetry.space_group_name_H-M   'P 1'
#
loop_
_entity.id
_entity.type
_entity.pdbx_description
1 polymer ?
#
loop_
_entity_poly.entity_id
_entity_poly.type
_entity_poly.pdbx_seq_one_letter_code
_entity_poly.pdbx_strand_id
1 'polypeptide(L)'
;MSPVISGVGKLYRIGEEEAFASVNYKIREGMSSFSSQWSGEVILRDEVSIGDGGWYEIELESGSKGKCVLKRMVNRATSSVPPRFVYRLTGSGSLK
;
A
#
# COMPACT_ATOMS: atom_id res chain seq x y z
N MET A 1 -14.25 -15.62 4.74
CA MET A 1 -12.86 -15.11 4.72
C MET A 1 -12.80 -14.02 3.67
N SER A 2 -12.41 -12.79 4.02
CA SER A 2 -12.22 -11.75 3.01
C SER A 2 -11.06 -12.13 2.07
N PRO A 3 -11.20 -11.92 0.76
CA PRO A 3 -10.13 -12.21 -0.18
C PRO A 3 -8.89 -11.37 0.16
N VAL A 4 -7.73 -12.02 0.14
CA VAL A 4 -6.43 -11.38 0.30
C VAL A 4 -5.79 -11.35 -1.08
N ILE A 5 -5.49 -10.15 -1.56
CA ILE A 5 -4.82 -9.92 -2.84
C ILE A 5 -3.37 -9.59 -2.52
N SER A 6 -2.43 -10.31 -3.10
CA SER A 6 -1.00 -10.05 -2.93
C SER A 6 -0.26 -10.16 -4.25
N GLY A 7 0.73 -9.31 -4.46
CA GLY A 7 1.50 -9.26 -5.69
C GLY A 7 2.53 -8.14 -5.66
N VAL A 8 3.07 -7.85 -6.84
CA VAL A 8 4.02 -6.76 -7.08
C VAL A 8 3.30 -5.58 -7.73
N GLY A 9 3.34 -4.44 -7.08
CA GLY A 9 2.74 -3.22 -7.59
C GLY A 9 3.77 -2.14 -7.83
N LYS A 10 3.26 -1.00 -8.29
CA LYS A 10 4.02 0.24 -8.44
C LYS A 10 3.35 1.34 -7.62
N LEU A 11 4.16 2.25 -7.09
CA LEU A 11 3.69 3.45 -6.42
C LEU A 11 3.94 4.69 -7.27
N TYR A 12 2.94 5.55 -7.24
CA TYR A 12 2.90 6.83 -7.90
C TYR A 12 2.61 7.90 -6.86
N ARG A 13 3.19 9.09 -7.05
CA ARG A 13 2.70 10.27 -6.34
C ARG A 13 1.40 10.72 -7.01
N ILE A 14 0.53 11.35 -6.23
CA ILE A 14 -0.75 11.82 -6.76
C ILE A 14 -0.51 12.82 -7.89
N GLY A 15 -1.01 12.50 -9.08
CA GLY A 15 -0.88 13.33 -10.28
C GLY A 15 0.39 13.09 -11.10
N GLU A 16 1.28 12.19 -10.68
CA GLU A 16 2.43 11.78 -11.48
C GLU A 16 2.11 10.54 -12.32
N GLU A 17 2.57 10.51 -13.57
CA GLU A 17 2.40 9.38 -14.48
C GLU A 17 3.51 8.33 -14.35
N GLU A 18 4.66 8.73 -13.78
CA GLU A 18 5.83 7.86 -13.61
C GLU A 18 5.83 7.23 -12.22
N ALA A 19 6.09 5.91 -12.18
CA ALA A 19 6.21 5.20 -10.92
C ALA A 19 7.53 5.58 -10.26
N PHE A 20 7.48 6.01 -9.00
CA PHE A 20 8.70 6.34 -8.25
C PHE A 20 9.25 5.14 -7.47
N ALA A 21 8.48 4.05 -7.31
CA ALA A 21 8.92 2.86 -6.59
C ALA A 21 8.12 1.61 -6.94
N SER A 22 8.79 0.45 -6.84
CA SER A 22 8.16 -0.86 -6.87
C SER A 22 7.86 -1.37 -5.45
N VAL A 23 6.72 -2.03 -5.29
CA VAL A 23 6.25 -2.51 -3.99
C VAL A 23 5.78 -3.95 -4.03
N ASN A 24 5.96 -4.68 -2.93
CA ASN A 24 5.15 -5.86 -2.65
C ASN A 24 3.92 -5.42 -1.86
N TYR A 25 2.73 -5.76 -2.31
CA TYR A 25 1.50 -5.45 -1.59
C TYR A 25 0.81 -6.70 -1.07
N LYS A 26 0.09 -6.54 0.04
CA LYS A 26 -0.85 -7.51 0.58
C LYS A 26 -2.08 -6.76 1.06
N ILE A 27 -3.12 -6.77 0.25
CA ILE A 27 -4.36 -6.02 0.45
C ILE A 27 -5.45 -6.97 0.90
N ARG A 28 -6.24 -6.55 1.87
CA ARG A 28 -7.51 -7.18 2.23
C ARG A 28 -8.61 -6.19 1.90
N GLU A 29 -9.57 -6.65 1.14
CA GLU A 29 -10.81 -5.89 0.98
C GLU A 29 -11.62 -6.00 2.26
N GLY A 30 -11.88 -4.86 2.88
CA GLY A 30 -12.80 -4.74 3.98
C GLY A 30 -14.21 -4.65 3.42
N MET A 31 -15.03 -5.69 3.64
CA MET A 31 -16.47 -5.58 3.45
C MET A 31 -17.04 -4.72 4.59
N SER A 32 -16.92 -3.40 4.48
CA SER A 32 -17.82 -2.50 5.19
C SER A 32 -18.98 -2.22 4.25
N SER A 33 -20.21 -2.56 4.67
CA SER A 33 -21.45 -2.48 3.89
C SER A 33 -21.81 -1.08 3.35
N PHE A 34 -20.97 -0.07 3.62
CA PHE A 34 -21.19 1.33 3.28
C PHE A 34 -20.06 1.99 2.48
N SER A 35 -18.90 1.33 2.31
CA SER A 35 -17.79 1.86 1.50
C SER A 35 -16.79 0.76 1.15
N SER A 36 -16.40 0.64 -0.12
CA SER A 36 -15.27 -0.19 -0.56
C SER A 36 -13.98 0.34 0.06
N GLN A 37 -13.69 -0.05 1.29
CA GLN A 37 -12.45 0.26 1.98
C GLN A 37 -11.57 -0.97 1.95
N TRP A 38 -10.32 -0.77 1.59
CA TRP A 38 -9.33 -1.83 1.54
C TRP A 38 -8.12 -1.37 2.34
N SER A 39 -7.51 -2.31 3.03
CA SER A 39 -6.34 -2.03 3.85
C SER A 39 -5.38 -3.19 3.81
N GLY A 40 -4.12 -2.90 4.06
CA GLY A 40 -3.09 -3.90 3.86
C GLY A 40 -1.73 -3.40 4.24
N GLU A 41 -0.75 -4.10 3.70
CA GLU A 41 0.66 -3.86 3.95
C GLU A 41 1.37 -3.73 2.61
N VAL A 42 2.30 -2.79 2.56
CA VAL A 42 3.18 -2.56 1.42
C VAL A 42 4.61 -2.59 1.92
N ILE A 43 5.46 -3.27 1.17
CA ILE A 43 6.89 -3.35 1.40
C ILE A 43 7.57 -2.72 0.18
N LEU A 44 8.31 -1.63 0.39
CA LEU A 44 9.11 -1.03 -0.69
C LEU A 44 10.23 -1.98 -1.07
N ARG A 45 10.41 -2.17 -2.38
CA ARG A 45 11.55 -2.90 -2.94
C ARG A 45 12.76 -1.99 -3.13
N ASP A 46 12.50 -0.72 -3.37
CA ASP A 46 13.52 0.31 -3.59
C ASP A 46 13.77 1.10 -2.31
N GLU A 47 15.02 1.51 -2.09
CA GLU A 47 15.41 2.39 -0.97
C GLU A 47 14.99 3.84 -1.25
N VAL A 48 13.68 4.06 -1.32
CA VAL A 48 13.07 5.37 -1.52
C VAL A 48 12.44 5.88 -0.23
N SER A 49 12.56 7.18 0.01
CA SER A 49 11.93 7.85 1.14
C SER A 49 10.48 8.18 0.81
N ILE A 50 9.54 7.59 1.54
CA ILE A 50 8.11 7.91 1.49
C ILE A 50 7.74 8.71 2.72
N GLY A 51 6.97 9.78 2.52
CA GLY A 51 6.42 10.59 3.60
C GLY A 51 5.42 9.79 4.45
N ASP A 52 5.57 9.85 5.77
CA ASP A 52 4.66 9.16 6.68
C ASP A 52 3.28 9.83 6.67
N GLY A 53 2.24 9.08 6.30
CA GLY A 53 0.87 9.57 6.18
C GLY A 53 0.55 10.30 4.87
N GLY A 54 1.42 10.21 3.87
CA GLY A 54 1.18 10.80 2.55
C GLY A 54 0.11 10.06 1.74
N TRP A 55 -0.56 10.78 0.83
CA TRP A 55 -1.43 10.20 -0.19
C TRP A 55 -0.61 9.78 -1.40
N TYR A 56 -0.85 8.56 -1.86
CA TYR A 56 -0.19 7.92 -2.99
C TYR A 56 -1.21 7.16 -3.83
N GLU A 57 -0.79 6.78 -5.03
CA GLU A 57 -1.57 5.88 -5.89
C GLU A 57 -0.80 4.59 -6.09
N ILE A 58 -1.46 3.45 -5.86
CA ILE A 58 -0.87 2.12 -6.07
C ILE A 58 -1.48 1.49 -7.31
N GLU A 59 -0.63 0.98 -8.18
CA GLU A 59 -1.00 0.13 -9.32
C GLU A 59 -0.75 -1.32 -8.95
N LEU A 60 -1.78 -2.16 -9.10
CA LEU A 60 -1.73 -3.60 -8.86
C LEU A 60 -1.25 -4.35 -10.12
N GLU A 61 -0.92 -5.64 -10.00
CA GLU A 61 -0.53 -6.47 -11.14
C GLU A 61 -1.62 -6.56 -12.23
N SER A 62 -2.89 -6.40 -11.85
CA SER A 62 -4.03 -6.34 -12.78
C SER A 62 -4.04 -5.07 -13.64
N GLY A 63 -3.19 -4.08 -13.35
CA GLY A 63 -3.22 -2.73 -13.93
C GLY A 63 -4.19 -1.78 -13.23
N SER A 64 -4.93 -2.26 -12.23
CA SER A 64 -5.87 -1.46 -11.46
C SER A 64 -5.14 -0.45 -10.58
N LYS A 65 -5.58 0.82 -10.60
CA LYS A 65 -5.02 1.89 -9.76
C LYS A 65 -5.96 2.30 -8.65
N GLY A 66 -5.40 2.59 -7.47
CA GLY A 66 -6.18 3.05 -6.33
C GLY A 66 -5.43 4.08 -5.49
N LYS A 67 -6.15 5.13 -5.08
CA LYS A 67 -5.61 6.12 -4.14
C LYS A 67 -5.59 5.54 -2.73
N CYS A 68 -4.46 5.69 -2.05
CA CYS A 68 -4.25 5.18 -0.71
C CYS A 68 -3.39 6.12 0.12
N VAL A 69 -3.53 6.01 1.44
CA VAL A 69 -2.64 6.63 2.40
C VAL A 69 -1.64 5.58 2.86
N LEU A 70 -0.36 5.92 2.79
CA LEU A 70 0.71 5.08 3.32
C LEU A 70 1.16 5.62 4.67
N LYS A 71 1.03 4.81 5.72
CA LYS A 71 1.50 5.12 7.06
C LYS A 71 2.62 4.17 7.43
N ARG A 72 3.78 4.69 7.81
CA ARG A 72 4.94 3.86 8.16
C ARG A 72 4.59 3.02 9.38
N MET A 73 4.84 1.71 9.30
CA MET A 73 4.67 0.85 10.46
C MET A 73 5.93 0.91 11.31
N VAL A 74 5.79 1.45 12.51
CA VAL A 74 6.81 1.36 13.55
C VAL A 74 6.52 0.09 14.34
N ASN A 75 7.32 -0.96 14.12
CA ASN A 75 7.21 -2.18 14.93
C ASN A 75 7.62 -1.86 16.37
N ARG A 76 6.64 -1.78 17.29
CA ARG A 76 6.87 -1.57 18.72
C ARG A 76 7.30 -2.86 19.46
N ALA A 77 7.39 -3.99 18.76
CA ALA A 77 7.88 -5.24 19.32
C ALA A 77 9.31 -5.51 18.83
N THR A 78 10.25 -5.45 19.78
CA THR A 78 11.59 -6.06 19.78
C THR A 78 11.90 -6.96 18.57
N SER A 79 12.65 -6.44 17.60
CA SER A 79 13.43 -7.24 16.66
C SER A 79 14.65 -6.45 16.28
N SER A 80 15.82 -7.09 16.38
CA SER A 80 17.16 -6.56 16.13
C SER A 80 17.42 -6.13 14.67
N VAL A 81 16.38 -6.14 13.81
CA VAL A 81 16.44 -5.72 12.41
C VAL A 81 15.34 -4.68 12.17
N PRO A 82 15.68 -3.42 11.84
CA PRO A 82 14.69 -2.38 11.59
C PRO A 82 13.89 -2.71 10.33
N PRO A 83 12.55 -2.77 10.38
CA PRO A 83 11.72 -2.92 9.19
C PRO A 83 11.73 -1.61 8.42
N ARG A 84 12.80 -1.35 7.66
CA ARG A 84 13.04 -0.03 7.06
C ARG A 84 12.02 0.37 5.99
N PHE A 85 11.13 -0.53 5.57
CA PHE A 85 10.34 -0.34 4.35
C PHE A 85 8.90 -0.85 4.42
N VAL A 86 8.37 -1.11 5.62
CA VAL A 86 7.01 -1.64 5.79
C VAL A 86 6.01 -0.53 6.11
N TYR A 87 4.98 -0.40 5.27
CA TYR A 87 3.95 0.62 5.36
C TYR A 87 2.57 -0.04 5.46
N ARG A 88 1.73 0.49 6.34
CA ARG A 88 0.31 0.19 6.34
C ARG A 88 -0.34 1.05 5.28
N LEU A 89 -1.07 0.40 4.38
CA LEU A 89 -1.83 1.08 3.34
C LEU A 89 -3.31 1.06 3.70
N THR A 90 -4.00 2.17 3.45
CA THR A 90 -5.46 2.26 3.57
C THR A 90 -5.98 3.03 2.39
N GLY A 91 -6.87 2.42 1.62
CA GLY A 91 -7.50 3.03 0.46
C GLY A 91 -9.01 2.95 0.54
N SER A 92 -9.64 3.78 -0.28
CA SER A 92 -11.08 3.86 -0.45
C SER A 92 -11.41 3.83 -1.94
N GLY A 93 -12.50 3.17 -2.31
CA GLY A 93 -12.89 2.93 -3.70
C GLY A 93 -12.62 1.49 -4.11
N SER A 94 -13.25 1.08 -5.21
CA SER A 94 -13.10 -0.29 -5.73
C SER A 94 -11.76 -0.45 -6.44
N LEU A 95 -10.96 -1.41 -5.97
CA LEU A 95 -9.84 -1.97 -6.73
C LEU A 95 -10.43 -3.03 -7.67
N LYS A 96 -11.01 -2.59 -8.79
CA LYS A 96 -11.49 -3.51 -9.83
C LYS A 96 -10.41 -3.79 -10.84
#